data_AF-A0A553K3B5-F1
#
_entry.id   AF-A0A553K3B5-F1
#
_cell.length_a   1.000
_cell.length_b   1.000
_cell.length_c   1.000
_cell.angle_alpha   90.00
_cell.angle_beta   90.00
_cell.angle_gamma   90.00
#
_symmetry.space_group_name_H-M   'P 1'
#
loop_
_entity.id
_entity.type
_entity.pdbx_description
1 polymer ?
#
loop_
_entity_poly.entity_id
_entity_poly.type
_entity_poly.pdbx_seq_one_letter_code
_entity_poly.pdbx_strand_id
1 'polypeptide(L)'
;LLLAVSLLGVGVVGLTKVGMQFLPNTDEGFFSIRVQTGDGDSLQATERVVQAIEHELKRVDDIETYVSLIGSTQEQSFRGTAQSNVAEIYVKMKPKDKRDRSVFIVVDELKSPVQQAVKKVNKNAEVSFN
;
A
#
# COMPACT_ATOMS: atom_id res chain seq x y z
N LEU A 1 4.99 34.73 -37.02
CA LEU A 1 5.71 33.46 -37.24
C LEU A 1 6.64 33.11 -36.06
N LEU A 2 7.60 33.97 -35.70
CA LEU A 2 8.50 33.73 -34.55
C LEU A 2 7.77 33.45 -33.23
N LEU A 3 6.70 34.19 -32.93
CA LEU A 3 5.88 33.95 -31.74
C LEU A 3 5.23 32.56 -31.75
N ALA A 4 4.70 32.13 -32.89
CA ALA A 4 4.07 30.82 -33.03
C ALA A 4 5.10 29.68 -32.87
N VAL A 5 6.30 29.84 -33.44
CA VAL A 5 7.41 28.88 -33.29
C VAL A 5 7.89 28.83 -31.83
N SER A 6 7.94 29.96 -31.15
CA SER A 6 8.30 30.03 -29.73
C SER A 6 7.28 29.30 -28.85
N LEU A 7 5.98 29.55 -29.06
CA LEU A 7 4.90 28.84 -28.34
C LEU A 7 4.92 27.34 -28.62
N LEU A 8 5.17 26.93 -29.87
CA LEU A 8 5.32 25.52 -30.24
C LEU A 8 6.50 24.88 -29.50
N GLY A 9 7.66 25.55 -29.48
CA GLY A 9 8.86 25.07 -28.77
C GLY A 9 8.62 24.90 -27.28
N VAL A 10 7.95 25.87 -26.63
CA VAL A 10 7.56 25.77 -25.22
C VAL A 10 6.60 24.61 -24.97
N GLY A 11 5.62 24.41 -25.87
CA GLY A 11 4.68 23.28 -25.78
C GLY A 11 5.37 21.92 -25.86
N VAL A 12 6.33 21.75 -26.78
CA VAL A 12 7.12 20.51 -26.91
C VAL A 12 7.93 20.25 -25.65
N VAL A 13 8.61 21.26 -25.11
CA VAL A 13 9.33 21.13 -23.83
C VAL A 13 8.37 20.77 -22.70
N GLY A 14 7.19 21.38 -22.65
CA GLY A 14 6.15 21.06 -21.66
C GLY A 14 5.71 19.60 -21.70
N LEU A 15 5.51 19.02 -22.90
CA LEU A 15 5.16 17.61 -23.06
C LEU A 15 6.23 16.66 -22.50
N THR A 16 7.51 17.01 -22.60
CA THR A 16 8.60 16.20 -22.01
C THR A 16 8.64 16.22 -20.48
N LYS A 17 7.90 17.14 -19.84
CA LYS A 17 7.85 17.30 -18.37
C LYS A 17 6.65 16.62 -17.72
N VAL A 18 5.61 16.29 -18.49
CA VAL A 18 4.42 15.62 -17.97
C VAL A 18 4.60 14.10 -18.08
N GLY A 19 4.48 13.40 -16.96
CA GLY A 19 4.53 11.93 -16.93
C GLY A 19 3.32 11.33 -17.65
N MET A 20 3.56 10.35 -18.52
CA MET A 20 2.47 9.57 -19.13
C MET A 20 1.97 8.52 -18.12
N GLN A 21 0.67 8.49 -17.88
CA GLN A 21 0.00 7.47 -17.08
C GLN A 21 -1.02 6.76 -17.97
N PHE A 22 -1.11 5.42 -17.90
CA PHE A 22 -2.11 4.69 -18.69
C PHE A 22 -3.53 4.98 -18.20
N LEU A 23 -3.73 5.00 -16.87
CA LEU A 23 -4.97 5.37 -16.19
C LEU A 23 -4.65 6.25 -14.97
N PRO A 24 -5.51 7.21 -14.59
CA PRO A 24 -5.34 7.97 -13.36
C PRO A 24 -5.58 7.07 -12.14
N ASN A 25 -4.84 7.32 -11.06
CA ASN A 25 -5.12 6.67 -9.79
C ASN A 25 -6.50 7.09 -9.28
N THR A 26 -7.36 6.11 -9.04
CA THR A 26 -8.74 6.34 -8.60
C THR A 26 -8.93 5.74 -7.22
N ASP A 27 -9.82 6.31 -6.42
CA ASP A 27 -10.17 5.77 -5.12
C ASP A 27 -11.11 4.57 -5.31
N GLU A 28 -10.54 3.36 -5.35
CA GLU A 28 -11.30 2.11 -5.51
C GLU A 28 -11.88 1.58 -4.18
N GLY A 29 -11.65 2.29 -3.07
CA GLY A 29 -12.13 1.87 -1.74
C GLY A 29 -11.43 0.64 -1.17
N PHE A 30 -10.29 0.23 -1.72
CA PHE A 30 -9.43 -0.80 -1.14
C PHE A 30 -7.96 -0.48 -1.40
N PHE A 31 -7.08 -1.08 -0.61
CA PHE A 31 -5.62 -1.07 -0.80
C PHE A 31 -5.03 -2.32 -0.15
N SER A 32 -3.76 -2.63 -0.41
CA SER A 32 -3.07 -3.75 0.23
C SER A 32 -1.79 -3.32 0.94
N ILE A 33 -1.40 -4.12 1.93
CA ILE A 33 -0.17 -3.95 2.68
C ILE A 33 0.62 -5.24 2.54
N ARG A 34 1.78 -5.16 1.89
CA ARG A 34 2.73 -6.27 1.82
C ARG A 34 3.74 -6.15 2.96
N VAL A 35 3.99 -7.26 3.62
CA VAL A 35 4.93 -7.38 4.72
C VAL A 35 5.97 -8.42 4.36
N GLN A 36 7.23 -8.08 4.56
CA GLN A 36 8.34 -9.03 4.48
C GLN A 36 9.19 -8.89 5.74
N THR A 37 9.32 -9.96 6.51
CA THR A 37 10.18 -10.00 7.69
C THR A 37 11.57 -10.54 7.32
N GLY A 38 12.49 -10.60 8.29
CA GLY A 38 13.87 -11.03 8.04
C GLY A 38 13.93 -12.45 7.46
N ASP A 39 14.97 -12.73 6.67
CA ASP A 39 15.16 -14.06 6.09
C ASP A 39 15.30 -15.12 7.19
N GLY A 40 14.56 -16.22 7.03
CA GLY A 40 14.52 -17.31 8.01
C GLY A 40 13.60 -17.04 9.21
N ASP A 41 12.91 -15.89 9.28
CA ASP A 41 11.91 -15.66 10.31
C ASP A 41 10.79 -16.72 10.25
N SER A 42 10.42 -17.21 11.43
CA SER A 42 9.31 -18.14 11.58
C SER A 42 7.98 -17.49 11.19
N LEU A 43 7.00 -18.31 10.78
CA LEU A 43 5.65 -17.84 10.49
C LEU A 43 5.03 -17.05 11.67
N GLN A 44 5.30 -17.50 12.90
CA GLN A 44 4.84 -16.83 14.13
C GLN A 44 5.47 -15.44 14.33
N ALA A 45 6.69 -15.22 13.85
CA ALA A 45 7.32 -13.90 13.89
C ALA A 45 6.64 -12.93 12.93
N THR A 46 6.33 -13.39 11.72
CA THR A 46 5.54 -12.64 10.73
C THR A 46 4.12 -12.37 11.22
N GLU A 47 3.50 -13.35 11.87
CA GLU A 47 2.18 -13.17 12.50
C GLU A 47 2.17 -12.06 13.54
N ARG A 48 3.17 -11.96 14.41
CA ARG A 48 3.27 -10.85 15.38
C ARG A 48 3.39 -9.49 14.70
N VAL A 49 4.11 -9.42 13.58
CA VAL A 49 4.20 -8.17 12.79
C VAL A 49 2.84 -7.82 12.21
N VAL A 50 2.14 -8.78 11.59
CA VAL A 50 0.80 -8.59 11.04
C VAL A 50 -0.17 -8.12 12.12
N GLN A 51 -0.16 -8.74 13.31
CA GLN A 51 -1.00 -8.32 14.45
C GLN A 51 -0.76 -6.86 14.87
N ALA A 52 0.48 -6.38 14.80
CA ALA A 52 0.79 -4.97 15.08
C ALA A 52 0.19 -4.04 14.03
N ILE A 53 0.19 -4.44 12.76
CA ILE A 53 -0.46 -3.69 11.67
C ILE A 53 -1.97 -3.68 11.86
N GLU A 54 -2.58 -4.84 12.13
CA GLU A 54 -4.02 -4.97 12.38
C GLU A 54 -4.47 -4.09 13.56
N HIS A 55 -3.64 -3.93 14.58
CA HIS A 55 -3.93 -3.04 15.70
C HIS A 55 -3.97 -1.55 15.29
N GLU A 56 -3.15 -1.12 14.34
CA GLU A 56 -3.26 0.23 13.75
C GLU A 56 -4.50 0.35 12.86
N LEU A 57 -4.78 -0.66 12.03
CA LEU A 57 -5.95 -0.65 11.14
C LEU A 57 -7.27 -0.58 11.91
N LYS A 58 -7.39 -1.28 13.03
CA LYS A 58 -8.58 -1.24 13.91
C LYS A 58 -8.92 0.15 14.44
N ARG A 59 -7.96 1.08 14.46
CA ARG A 59 -8.16 2.45 14.96
C ARG A 59 -8.69 3.42 13.90
N VAL A 60 -8.75 2.98 12.64
CA VAL A 60 -9.22 3.80 11.52
C VAL A 60 -10.69 3.50 11.23
N ASP A 61 -11.57 4.46 11.54
CA ASP A 61 -13.02 4.28 11.33
C ASP A 61 -13.41 4.08 9.86
N ASP A 62 -12.63 4.59 8.91
CA ASP A 62 -12.95 4.47 7.48
C ASP A 62 -12.79 3.05 6.92
N ILE A 63 -12.16 2.14 7.68
CA ILE A 63 -11.94 0.76 7.28
C ILE A 63 -13.20 -0.06 7.59
N GLU A 64 -13.70 -0.78 6.58
CA GLU A 64 -14.86 -1.67 6.72
C GLU A 64 -14.41 -3.06 7.19
N THR A 65 -13.41 -3.63 6.51
CA THR A 65 -12.84 -4.93 6.87
C THR A 65 -11.42 -5.06 6.35
N TYR A 66 -10.64 -5.95 6.94
CA TYR A 66 -9.34 -6.34 6.42
C TYR A 66 -9.17 -7.87 6.55
N VAL A 67 -8.33 -8.43 5.67
CA VAL A 67 -8.02 -9.87 5.64
C VAL A 67 -6.52 -10.03 5.48
N SER A 68 -5.92 -10.83 6.35
CA SER A 68 -4.47 -11.06 6.38
C SER A 68 -4.14 -12.47 5.90
N LEU A 69 -3.28 -12.58 4.90
CA LEU A 69 -2.67 -13.82 4.43
C LEU A 69 -1.24 -13.88 4.97
N ILE A 70 -0.95 -14.83 5.84
CA ILE A 70 0.34 -14.96 6.52
C ILE A 70 1.04 -16.23 6.01
N GLY A 71 2.32 -16.11 5.64
CA GLY A 71 3.10 -17.22 5.09
C GLY A 71 2.99 -17.38 3.58
N SER A 72 2.29 -16.47 2.89
CA SER A 72 2.10 -16.44 1.44
C SER A 72 1.50 -15.11 1.01
N THR A 73 1.68 -14.74 -0.25
CA THR A 73 0.84 -13.79 -0.98
C THR A 73 -0.28 -14.51 -1.74
N GLN A 74 -1.26 -13.79 -2.28
CA GLN A 74 -2.30 -14.41 -3.12
C GLN A 74 -1.70 -15.08 -4.36
N GLU A 75 -0.68 -14.46 -4.96
CA GLU A 75 0.02 -15.00 -6.13
C GLU A 75 0.78 -16.29 -5.80
N GLN A 76 1.50 -16.31 -4.67
CA GLN A 76 2.21 -17.50 -4.20
C GLN A 76 1.26 -18.65 -3.87
N SER A 77 0.15 -18.35 -3.18
CA SER A 77 -0.87 -19.37 -2.86
C SER A 77 -1.45 -20.00 -4.12
N PHE A 78 -1.70 -19.19 -5.16
CA PHE A 78 -2.19 -19.70 -6.44
C PHE A 78 -1.17 -20.61 -7.14
N ARG A 79 0.13 -20.36 -6.95
CA ARG A 79 1.23 -21.20 -7.46
C ARG A 79 1.59 -22.38 -6.55
N GLY A 80 0.93 -22.54 -5.42
CA GLY A 80 1.23 -23.58 -4.44
C GLY A 80 2.57 -23.36 -3.71
N THR A 81 3.07 -22.12 -3.66
CA THR A 81 4.29 -21.76 -2.92
C THR A 81 3.92 -21.04 -1.62
N ALA A 82 4.79 -21.16 -0.61
CA ALA A 82 4.62 -20.50 0.67
C ALA A 82 5.99 -20.04 1.20
N GLN A 83 6.02 -18.92 1.91
CA GLN A 83 7.22 -18.34 2.48
C GLN A 83 6.91 -17.79 3.86
N SER A 84 7.55 -18.35 4.90
CA SER A 84 7.19 -18.06 6.29
C SER A 84 7.38 -16.60 6.69
N ASN A 85 8.30 -15.88 6.03
CA ASN A 85 8.62 -14.48 6.32
C ASN A 85 7.86 -13.47 5.45
N VAL A 86 6.75 -13.85 4.81
CA VAL A 86 5.94 -12.95 3.96
C VAL A 86 4.48 -12.96 4.40
N ALA A 87 3.83 -11.80 4.32
CA ALA A 87 2.39 -11.67 4.48
C ALA A 87 1.81 -10.57 3.57
N GLU A 88 0.52 -10.68 3.29
CA GLU A 88 -0.23 -9.70 2.51
C GLU A 88 -1.57 -9.43 3.18
N ILE A 89 -1.85 -8.16 3.45
CA ILE A 89 -3.07 -7.71 4.13
C ILE A 89 -3.89 -6.92 3.13
N TYR A 90 -5.11 -7.36 2.88
CA TYR A 90 -6.07 -6.67 2.02
C TYR A 90 -7.00 -5.85 2.90
N VAL A 91 -7.11 -4.55 2.62
CA VAL A 91 -7.92 -3.61 3.39
C VAL A 91 -9.02 -3.07 2.50
N LYS A 92 -10.27 -3.28 2.90
CA LYS A 92 -11.45 -2.70 2.27
C LYS A 92 -11.97 -1.56 3.13
N MET A 93 -12.14 -0.40 2.52
CA MET A 93 -12.70 0.79 3.15
C MET A 93 -14.22 0.84 2.97
N LYS A 94 -14.88 1.62 3.83
CA LYS A 94 -16.29 1.96 3.69
C LYS A 94 -16.53 2.59 2.30
N PRO A 95 -17.73 2.41 1.70
CA PRO A 95 -18.11 3.06 0.45
C PRO A 95 -17.84 4.56 0.47
N LYS A 96 -17.46 5.15 -0.67
CA LYS A 96 -17.02 6.56 -0.75
C LYS A 96 -18.09 7.56 -0.32
N ASP A 97 -19.37 7.22 -0.47
CA ASP A 97 -20.52 7.99 0.01
C ASP A 97 -20.69 7.97 1.54
N LYS A 98 -19.99 7.07 2.24
CA LYS A 98 -20.03 6.89 3.70
C LYS A 98 -18.74 7.32 4.40
N ARG A 99 -17.81 7.97 3.69
CA ARG A 99 -16.55 8.49 4.26
C ARG A 99 -16.10 9.77 3.55
N ASP A 100 -15.56 10.71 4.31
CA ASP A 100 -15.07 11.98 3.76
C ASP A 100 -13.65 11.83 3.17
N ARG A 101 -12.79 11.04 3.82
CA ARG A 101 -11.39 10.87 3.39
C ARG A 101 -11.27 9.93 2.20
N SER A 102 -10.25 10.13 1.37
CA SER A 102 -9.91 9.20 0.28
C SER A 102 -8.98 8.08 0.76
N VAL A 103 -8.88 6.99 -0.01
CA VAL A 103 -7.87 5.94 0.22
C VAL A 103 -6.48 6.55 0.35
N PHE A 104 -6.13 7.51 -0.51
CA PHE A 104 -4.81 8.14 -0.51
C PHE A 104 -4.48 8.84 0.81
N ILE A 105 -5.45 9.55 1.40
CA ILE A 105 -5.26 10.23 2.70
C ILE A 105 -5.09 9.20 3.81
N VAL A 106 -5.95 8.18 3.86
CA VAL A 106 -5.89 7.15 4.90
C VAL A 106 -4.59 6.34 4.83
N VAL A 107 -4.14 5.98 3.63
CA VAL A 107 -2.86 5.30 3.42
C VAL A 107 -1.70 6.16 3.88
N ASP A 108 -1.70 7.46 3.56
CA ASP A 108 -0.62 8.36 3.95
C ASP A 108 -0.55 8.56 5.48
N GLU A 109 -1.70 8.71 6.13
CA GLU A 109 -1.84 8.77 7.59
C GLU A 109 -1.39 7.47 8.26
N LEU A 110 -1.64 6.31 7.65
CA LEU A 110 -1.30 4.99 8.20
C LEU A 110 0.18 4.63 8.08
N LYS A 111 0.91 5.14 7.07
CA LYS A 111 2.32 4.75 6.81
C LYS A 111 3.19 4.88 8.05
N SER A 112 3.20 6.07 8.67
CA SER A 112 4.05 6.35 9.83
C SER A 112 3.73 5.48 11.06
N PRO A 113 2.47 5.42 11.56
CA PRO A 113 2.13 4.59 12.71
C PRO A 113 2.35 3.10 12.45
N VAL A 114 2.01 2.60 11.26
CA VAL A 114 2.26 1.19 10.88
C VAL A 114 3.75 0.89 10.87
N GLN A 115 4.57 1.72 10.24
CA GLN A 115 6.03 1.52 10.24
C GLN A 115 6.62 1.53 11.66
N GLN A 116 6.13 2.41 12.54
CA GLN A 116 6.57 2.45 13.92
C GLN A 116 6.13 1.21 14.71
N ALA A 117 4.89 0.76 14.54
CA ALA A 117 4.36 -0.44 15.17
C ALA A 117 5.15 -1.69 14.74
N VAL A 118 5.42 -1.82 13.44
CA VAL A 118 6.21 -2.94 12.89
C VAL A 118 7.64 -2.93 13.40
N LYS A 119 8.34 -1.79 13.37
CA LYS A 119 9.74 -1.70 13.85
C LYS A 119 9.91 -2.00 15.34
N LYS A 120 8.87 -1.79 16.15
CA LYS A 120 8.87 -2.18 17.57
C LYS A 120 8.84 -3.69 17.76
N VAL A 121 8.19 -4.42 16.85
CA VAL A 121 8.06 -5.88 16.90
C VAL A 121 9.22 -6.58 16.19
N ASN A 122 9.56 -6.14 14.99
CA ASN A 122 10.65 -6.69 14.19
C ASN A 122 11.37 -5.56 13.45
N LYS A 123 12.64 -5.33 13.79
CA LYS A 123 13.47 -4.24 13.23
C LYS A 123 13.81 -4.44 11.76
N ASN A 124 13.79 -5.69 11.29
CA ASN A 124 14.15 -6.08 9.93
C ASN A 124 12.92 -6.24 9.03
N ALA A 125 11.72 -5.96 9.55
CA ALA A 125 10.49 -6.06 8.78
C ALA A 125 10.29 -4.83 7.90
N GLU A 126 9.98 -5.09 6.64
CA GLU A 126 9.66 -4.12 5.60
C GLU A 126 8.16 -4.16 5.31
N VAL A 127 7.58 -2.97 5.08
CA VAL A 127 6.15 -2.80 4.82
C VAL A 127 5.96 -1.88 3.64
N SER A 128 5.16 -2.33 2.68
CA SER A 128 4.83 -1.60 1.46
C SER A 128 3.32 -1.52 1.28
N PHE A 129 2.81 -0.33 0.97
CA PHE A 129 1.40 -0.09 0.68
C PHE A 129 1.21 -0.05 -0.84
N ASN A 130 0.24 -0.81 -1.36
CA ASN A 130 -0.11 -0.86 -2.78
C ASN A 130 -1.57 -0.46 -3.01
#